data_AF-A0A246JRT2-F1
#
_entry.id   AF-A0A246JRT2-F1
#
_cell.length_a   1.000
_cell.length_b   1.000
_cell.length_c   1.000
_cell.angle_alpha   90.00
_cell.angle_beta   90.00
_cell.angle_gamma   90.00
#
_symmetry.space_group_name_H-M   'P 1'
#
loop_
_entity.id
_entity.type
_entity.pdbx_description
1 polymer ?
#
loop_
_entity_poly.entity_id
_entity_poly.type
_entity_poly.pdbx_seq_one_letter_code
_entity_poly.pdbx_strand_id
1 'polypeptide(L)'
;MDGCTTCGKPLSRRNVSGLCRRHALDLGNLPHNTVKRVGALRRFAADNPDRVREYCTQASRSRLSWCPPEYRDEYRRLTRVKMLPAAESRKVIEDLISAHATRYSRTGKLQQAA
;
A
#
# COMPACT_ATOMS: atom_id res chain seq x y z
N MET A 1 -3.61 -31.60 18.89
CA MET A 1 -4.47 -30.47 19.31
C MET A 1 -5.15 -29.96 18.04
N ASP A 2 -6.39 -30.38 17.80
CA ASP A 2 -7.06 -30.12 16.51
C ASP A 2 -7.87 -28.82 16.50
N GLY A 3 -7.78 -28.01 17.56
CA GLY A 3 -8.56 -26.79 17.72
C GLY A 3 -7.80 -25.64 18.40
N CYS A 4 -8.34 -24.45 18.23
CA CYS A 4 -7.84 -23.22 18.83
C CYS A 4 -7.90 -23.29 20.36
N THR A 5 -6.80 -22.98 21.04
CA THR A 5 -6.70 -23.02 22.51
C THR A 5 -7.71 -22.11 23.22
N THR A 6 -8.13 -21.02 22.57
CA THR A 6 -9.11 -20.07 23.15
C THR A 6 -10.58 -20.42 22.88
N CYS A 7 -10.92 -21.09 21.78
CA CYS A 7 -12.33 -21.26 21.37
C CYS A 7 -12.67 -22.60 20.73
N GLY A 8 -11.74 -23.55 20.69
CA GLY A 8 -11.94 -24.88 20.12
C GLY A 8 -12.12 -24.93 18.60
N LYS A 9 -12.14 -23.80 17.89
CA LYS A 9 -12.32 -23.76 16.42
C LYS A 9 -11.28 -24.66 15.73
N PRO A 10 -11.68 -25.56 14.81
CA PRO A 10 -10.75 -26.49 14.18
C PRO A 10 -9.63 -25.75 13.47
N LEU A 11 -8.40 -26.21 13.66
CA LEU A 11 -7.21 -25.64 13.06
C LEU A 11 -6.61 -26.61 12.04
N SER A 12 -5.88 -26.05 11.06
CA SER A 12 -5.13 -26.90 10.13
C SER A 12 -3.96 -27.56 10.87
N ARG A 13 -3.55 -28.75 10.41
CA ARG A 13 -2.35 -29.45 10.95
C ARG A 13 -1.05 -28.65 10.82
N ARG A 14 -1.02 -27.62 9.96
CA ARG A 14 0.13 -26.72 9.79
C ARG A 14 0.09 -25.51 10.74
N ASN A 15 -0.95 -25.37 11.56
CA ASN A 15 -1.04 -24.28 12.52
C ASN A 15 -0.08 -24.54 13.69
N VAL A 16 0.92 -23.67 13.83
CA VAL A 16 1.92 -23.75 14.90
C VAL A 16 1.59 -22.85 16.09
N SER A 17 0.69 -21.88 15.92
CA SER A 17 0.37 -20.90 16.97
C SER A 17 -0.61 -21.42 18.01
N GLY A 18 -1.33 -22.51 17.73
CA GLY A 18 -2.43 -23.00 18.55
C GLY A 18 -3.65 -22.05 18.58
N LEU A 19 -3.63 -20.96 17.80
CA LEU A 19 -4.66 -19.94 17.78
C LEU A 19 -5.31 -19.85 16.41
N CYS A 20 -6.62 -19.66 16.39
CA CYS A 20 -7.33 -19.29 15.17
C CYS A 20 -6.95 -17.86 14.75
N ARG A 21 -7.18 -17.52 13.48
CA ARG A 21 -6.84 -16.20 12.92
C ARG A 21 -7.35 -15.05 13.77
N ARG A 22 -8.57 -15.15 14.32
CA ARG A 22 -9.17 -14.11 15.18
C ARG A 22 -8.38 -13.93 16.47
N HIS A 23 -8.22 -14.97 17.28
CA HIS A 23 -7.51 -14.86 18.56
C HIS A 23 -6.02 -14.55 18.39
N ALA A 24 -5.39 -14.98 17.29
CA ALA A 24 -4.03 -14.58 16.96
C ALA A 24 -3.94 -13.07 16.66
N LEU A 25 -4.91 -12.50 15.94
CA LEU A 25 -5.00 -11.07 15.70
C LEU A 25 -5.31 -10.30 17.00
N ASP A 26 -6.23 -10.79 17.82
CA ASP A 26 -6.59 -10.16 19.09
C ASP A 26 -5.37 -10.08 20.02
N LEU A 27 -4.62 -11.19 20.14
CA LEU A 27 -3.35 -11.23 20.88
C LEU A 27 -2.33 -10.24 20.32
N GLY A 28 -2.19 -10.19 18.98
CA GLY A 28 -1.29 -9.25 18.31
C GLY A 28 -1.68 -7.78 18.47
N ASN A 29 -2.97 -7.49 18.69
CA ASN A 29 -3.52 -6.14 18.84
C ASN A 29 -3.56 -5.66 20.29
N LEU A 30 -3.19 -6.50 21.27
CA LEU A 30 -3.07 -6.04 22.66
C LEU A 30 -2.12 -4.83 22.76
N PRO A 31 -2.42 -3.84 23.62
CA PRO A 31 -1.67 -2.58 23.66
C PRO A 31 -0.16 -2.77 23.83
N HIS A 32 0.27 -3.66 24.73
CA HIS A 32 1.69 -3.92 24.99
C HIS A 32 2.40 -4.56 23.78
N ASN A 33 1.73 -5.43 23.03
CA ASN A 33 2.28 -6.04 21.81
C ASN A 33 2.36 -5.03 20.68
N THR A 34 1.36 -4.14 20.57
CA THR A 34 1.40 -3.03 19.62
C THR A 34 2.55 -2.07 19.92
N VAL A 35 2.77 -1.69 21.18
CA VAL A 35 3.90 -0.84 21.59
C VAL A 35 5.24 -1.51 21.24
N LYS A 36 5.40 -2.79 21.58
CA LYS A 36 6.62 -3.56 21.22
C LYS A 36 6.85 -3.58 19.71
N ARG A 37 5.80 -3.86 18.92
CA ARG A 37 5.86 -3.89 17.45
C ARG A 37 6.24 -2.53 16.87
N VAL A 38 5.61 -1.44 17.32
CA VAL A 38 5.93 -0.08 16.87
C VAL A 38 7.37 0.28 17.23
N GLY A 39 7.83 -0.04 18.44
CA GLY A 39 9.22 0.17 18.85
C GLY A 39 10.22 -0.60 17.98
N ALA A 40 9.92 -1.86 17.64
CA ALA A 40 10.74 -2.67 16.74
C ALA A 40 10.77 -2.09 15.32
N LEU A 41 9.64 -1.65 14.78
CA LEU A 41 9.57 -1.01 13.47
C LEU A 41 10.35 0.32 13.43
N ARG A 42 10.29 1.12 14.50
CA ARG A 42 11.08 2.36 14.60
C ARG A 42 12.58 2.09 14.59
N ARG A 43 13.05 1.11 15.36
CA ARG A 43 14.46 0.68 15.35
C ARG A 43 14.88 0.18 13.98
N PHE A 44 14.10 -0.74 13.40
CA PHE A 44 14.35 -1.23 12.04
C PHE A 44 14.48 -0.09 11.03
N ALA A 45 13.57 0.90 11.09
CA ALA A 45 13.60 2.04 10.18
C ALA A 45 14.82 2.95 10.36
N ALA A 46 15.27 3.14 11.61
CA ALA A 46 16.49 3.89 11.91
C ALA A 46 17.73 3.14 11.40
N ASP A 47 17.80 1.83 11.61
CA ASP A 47 18.94 0.99 11.25
C ASP A 47 18.99 0.70 9.73
N ASN A 48 17.85 0.78 9.02
CA ASN A 48 17.72 0.36 7.62
C ASN A 48 16.95 1.36 6.75
N PRO A 49 17.41 2.62 6.62
CA PRO A 49 16.68 3.66 5.89
C PRO A 49 16.44 3.31 4.41
N ASP A 50 17.41 2.68 3.75
CA ASP A 50 17.28 2.32 2.33
C ASP A 50 16.26 1.20 2.10
N ARG A 51 16.19 0.20 2.99
CA ARG A 51 15.15 -0.85 2.91
C ARG A 51 13.77 -0.27 3.12
N VAL A 52 13.61 0.68 4.04
CA VAL A 52 12.33 1.38 4.21
C VAL A 52 11.96 2.13 2.93
N ARG A 53 12.90 2.84 2.31
CA ARG A 53 12.68 3.53 1.03
C ARG A 53 12.27 2.56 -0.08
N GLU A 54 12.92 1.41 -0.16
CA GLU A 54 12.57 0.33 -1.10
C GLU A 54 11.15 -0.18 -0.88
N TYR A 55 10.78 -0.53 0.36
CA TYR A 55 9.42 -0.99 0.68
C TYR A 55 8.36 0.07 0.35
N CYS A 56 8.61 1.35 0.67
CA CYS A 56 7.71 2.44 0.30
C CYS A 56 7.58 2.58 -1.23
N THR A 57 8.68 2.41 -1.96
CA THR A 57 8.70 2.47 -3.43
C THR A 57 7.95 1.29 -4.03
N GLN A 58 8.18 0.07 -3.56
CA GLN A 58 7.49 -1.14 -4.01
C GLN A 58 5.99 -1.07 -3.74
N ALA A 59 5.59 -0.63 -2.54
CA ALA A 59 4.19 -0.42 -2.20
C ALA A 59 3.53 0.67 -3.07
N SER A 60 4.27 1.72 -3.41
CA SER A 60 3.79 2.75 -4.33
C SER A 60 3.64 2.18 -5.75
N ARG A 61 4.59 1.38 -6.23
CA ARG A 61 4.54 0.71 -7.54
C ARG A 61 3.35 -0.25 -7.64
N SER A 62 3.06 -1.03 -6.60
CA SER A 62 1.94 -1.97 -6.63
C SER A 62 0.58 -1.28 -6.58
N ARG A 63 0.43 -0.27 -5.72
CA ARG A 63 -0.83 0.50 -5.57
C ARG A 63 -1.13 1.41 -6.77
N LEU A 64 -0.09 1.96 -7.41
CA LEU A 64 -0.19 2.81 -8.59
C LEU A 64 0.29 2.10 -9.85
N SER A 65 0.08 0.79 -9.93
CA SER A 65 0.43 -0.02 -11.10
C SER A 65 -0.32 0.41 -12.36
N TRP A 66 -1.53 0.94 -12.21
CA TRP A 66 -2.34 1.50 -13.29
C TRP A 66 -1.87 2.89 -13.76
N CYS A 67 -1.15 3.63 -12.92
CA CYS A 67 -0.75 5.02 -13.18
C CYS A 67 0.72 5.09 -13.63
N PRO A 68 0.98 5.52 -14.88
CA PRO A 68 2.35 5.66 -15.38
C PRO A 68 3.17 6.63 -14.53
N PRO A 69 4.49 6.41 -14.36
CA PRO A 69 5.35 7.21 -13.47
C PRO A 69 5.21 8.73 -13.63
N GLU A 70 5.10 9.20 -14.86
CA GLU A 70 5.02 10.61 -15.24
C GLU A 70 3.71 11.31 -14.81
N TYR A 71 2.66 10.55 -14.49
CA TYR A 71 1.39 11.10 -13.98
C TYR A 71 1.22 10.91 -12.46
N ARG A 72 2.17 10.26 -11.78
CA ARG A 72 2.03 9.94 -10.35
C ARG A 72 2.08 11.17 -9.46
N ASP A 73 2.85 12.18 -9.83
CA ASP A 73 2.92 13.43 -9.07
C ASP A 73 1.61 14.22 -9.19
N GLU A 74 1.01 14.23 -10.38
CA GLU A 74 -0.32 14.81 -10.57
C GLU A 74 -1.39 14.05 -9.78
N TYR A 75 -1.37 12.71 -9.78
CA TYR A 75 -2.28 11.93 -8.94
C TYR A 75 -2.11 12.24 -7.44
N ARG A 76 -0.86 12.41 -6.97
CA ARG A 76 -0.58 12.83 -5.58
C ARG A 76 -1.11 14.24 -5.31
N ARG A 77 -0.99 15.17 -6.25
CA ARG A 77 -1.54 16.52 -6.13
C ARG A 77 -3.07 16.49 -6.01
N LEU A 78 -3.75 15.73 -6.87
CA LEU A 78 -5.21 15.57 -6.85
C LEU A 78 -5.70 14.98 -5.52
N THR A 79 -5.03 13.93 -5.04
CA THR A 79 -5.45 13.25 -3.80
C THR A 79 -5.06 13.97 -2.52
N ARG A 80 -3.89 14.65 -2.47
CA ARG A 80 -3.38 15.28 -1.24
C ARG A 80 -3.67 16.77 -1.13
N VAL A 81 -3.66 17.49 -2.24
CA VAL A 81 -3.84 18.95 -2.25
C VAL A 81 -5.29 19.29 -2.58
N LYS A 82 -5.85 18.65 -3.61
CA LYS A 82 -7.25 18.86 -4.00
C LYS A 82 -8.23 17.98 -3.23
N MET A 83 -7.73 17.06 -2.42
CA MET A 83 -8.52 16.12 -1.60
C MET A 83 -9.58 15.36 -2.41
N LEU A 84 -9.30 15.10 -3.70
CA LEU A 84 -10.21 14.36 -4.55
C LEU A 84 -10.22 12.88 -4.14
N PRO A 85 -11.40 12.23 -4.13
CA PRO A 85 -11.49 10.79 -3.96
C PRO A 85 -10.60 10.06 -4.97
N ALA A 86 -10.05 8.91 -4.57
CA ALA A 86 -9.14 8.14 -5.42
C ALA A 86 -9.77 7.73 -6.76
N ALA A 87 -11.07 7.42 -6.77
CA ALA A 87 -11.80 7.07 -7.98
C ALA A 87 -11.94 8.25 -8.96
N GLU A 88 -12.20 9.45 -8.45
CA GLU A 88 -12.28 10.66 -9.28
C GLU A 88 -10.89 11.09 -9.78
N SER A 89 -9.90 11.07 -8.89
CA SER A 89 -8.51 11.35 -9.25
C SER A 89 -8.02 10.41 -10.36
N ARG A 90 -8.43 9.14 -10.33
CA ARG A 90 -8.11 8.17 -11.37
C ARG A 90 -8.71 8.55 -12.72
N LYS A 91 -10.00 8.92 -12.76
CA LYS A 91 -10.65 9.37 -14.01
C LYS A 91 -9.92 10.57 -14.63
N VAL A 92 -9.58 11.57 -13.81
CA VAL A 92 -8.84 12.76 -14.27
C VAL A 92 -7.49 12.38 -14.89
N ILE A 93 -6.76 11.44 -14.28
CA ILE A 93 -5.47 10.97 -14.82
C ILE A 93 -5.67 10.17 -16.11
N GLU A 94 -6.66 9.30 -16.18
CA GLU A 94 -6.99 8.55 -17.40
C GLU A 94 -7.36 9.50 -18.57
N ASP A 95 -8.13 10.56 -18.30
CA ASP A 95 -8.46 11.60 -19.27
C ASP A 95 -7.21 12.36 -19.74
N LEU A 96 -6.31 12.71 -18.82
CA LEU A 96 -5.02 13.35 -19.15
C LEU A 96 -4.13 12.45 -20.00
N ILE A 97 -4.04 11.16 -19.67
CA ILE A 97 -3.31 10.16 -20.46
C ILE A 97 -3.88 10.08 -21.88
N SER A 98 -5.21 10.00 -22.00
CA SER A 98 -5.90 9.93 -23.30
C SER A 98 -5.65 11.19 -24.15
N ALA A 99 -5.73 12.37 -23.54
CA ALA A 99 -5.46 13.63 -24.21
C ALA A 99 -4.00 13.75 -24.67
N HIS A 100 -3.04 13.33 -23.84
CA HIS A 100 -1.62 13.34 -24.18
C HIS A 100 -1.30 12.32 -25.28
N ALA A 101 -1.91 11.13 -25.25
CA ALA A 101 -1.76 10.12 -26.30
C ALA A 101 -2.25 10.65 -27.66
N THR A 102 -3.40 11.32 -27.67
CA THR A 102 -3.97 11.95 -28.88
C THR A 102 -3.07 13.08 -29.39
N ARG A 103 -2.49 13.88 -28.50
CA ARG A 103 -1.55 14.94 -28.89
C ARG A 103 -0.25 14.36 -29.44
N TYR A 104 0.25 13.31 -28.83
CA TYR A 104 1.48 12.63 -29.26
C TYR A 104 1.32 12.05 -30.65
N SER A 105 0.23 11.34 -30.94
CA SER A 105 -0.01 10.77 -32.28
C SER A 105 -0.04 11.84 -33.38
N ARG A 106 -0.53 13.04 -33.05
CA ARG A 106 -0.61 14.17 -33.99
C ARG A 106 0.71 14.94 -34.16
N THR A 107 1.54 15.03 -33.12
CA THR A 107 2.69 15.97 -33.08
C THR A 107 4.05 15.31 -32.88
N GLY A 108 4.09 14.02 -32.52
CA GLY A 108 5.30 13.29 -32.14
C GLY A 108 5.94 13.74 -30.82
N LYS A 109 5.33 14.68 -30.08
CA LYS A 109 5.89 15.23 -28.84
C LYS A 109 5.03 14.85 -27.63
N LEU A 110 5.64 14.18 -26.66
CA LEU A 110 5.00 13.76 -25.41
C LEU A 110 5.16 14.90 -24.41
N GLN A 111 4.06 15.52 -24.00
CA GLN A 111 4.10 16.59 -23.02
C GLN A 111 4.16 15.96 -21.64
N GLN A 112 5.21 16.25 -20.87
CA GLN A 112 5.30 15.82 -19.48
C GLN A 112 4.28 16.61 -18.66
N ALA A 113 3.60 15.94 -17.73
CA ALA A 113 2.78 16.62 -16.73
C ALA A 113 3.72 17.50 -15.87
N ALA A 114 3.36 18.77 -15.73
CA ALA A 114 4.16 19.78 -15.02
C ALA A 114 4.10 19.61 -13.50
#